data_AF-A0A525K558-F1
#
_entry.id   AF-A0A525K558-F1
#
_cell.length_a   1.000
_cell.length_b   1.000
_cell.length_c   1.000
_cell.angle_alpha   90.00
_cell.angle_beta   90.00
_cell.angle_gamma   90.00
#
_symmetry.space_group_name_H-M   'P 1'
#
loop_
_entity.id
_entity.type
_entity.pdbx_description
1 polymer ?
#
loop_
_entity_poly.entity_id
_entity_poly.type
_entity_poly.pdbx_seq_one_letter_code
_entity_poly.pdbx_strand_id
1 'polypeptide(L)'
;MFDRLYLPALALAAVAAVAFASIWPQGLGDRSPAPFGSTPLQRTPAMQAAMQREALSQQRRGAQQKAAIRDMQSQALAPSQ
;
A
#
# COMPACT_ATOMS: atom_id res chain seq x y z
N MET A 1 17.78 25.94 28.14
CA MET A 1 16.60 25.96 27.24
C MET A 1 16.37 24.57 26.65
N PHE A 2 16.18 23.55 27.48
CA PHE A 2 15.88 22.20 27.01
C PHE A 2 14.47 22.11 26.39
N ASP A 3 13.57 23.04 26.70
CA ASP A 3 12.23 23.12 26.11
C ASP A 3 12.24 23.22 24.58
N ARG A 4 13.26 23.86 24.01
CA ARG A 4 13.41 23.98 22.55
C ARG A 4 13.82 22.66 21.88
N LEU A 5 14.36 21.72 22.65
CA LEU A 5 14.79 20.39 22.19
C LEU A 5 13.73 19.33 22.43
N TYR A 6 12.76 19.58 23.32
CA TYR A 6 11.72 18.63 23.68
C TYR A 6 10.86 18.22 22.47
N LEU A 7 10.28 19.19 21.76
CA LEU A 7 9.42 18.91 20.61
C LEU A 7 10.19 18.26 19.44
N PRO A 8 11.39 18.73 19.04
CA PRO A 8 12.20 18.05 18.04
C PRO A 8 12.59 16.62 18.42
N ALA A 9 12.96 16.37 19.69
CA ALA A 9 13.31 15.04 20.16
C ALA A 9 12.09 14.11 20.15
N LEU A 10 10.92 14.61 20.54
CA LEU A 10 9.66 13.86 20.47
C LEU A 10 9.29 13.50 19.03
N ALA A 11 9.47 14.43 18.09
CA ALA A 11 9.24 14.19 16.67
C ALA A 11 10.18 13.09 16.13
N LEU A 12 11.47 13.14 16.48
CA LEU A 12 12.43 12.10 16.13
C LEU A 12 12.05 10.73 16.73
N ALA A 13 11.63 10.70 18.00
CA ALA A 13 11.18 9.48 18.64
C ALA A 13 9.92 8.89 17.96
N ALA A 14 8.98 9.74 17.54
CA ALA A 14 7.79 9.31 16.80
C ALA A 14 8.14 8.71 15.43
N VAL A 15 9.03 9.35 14.67
CA VAL A 15 9.52 8.82 13.38
C VAL A 15 10.24 7.49 13.59
N ALA A 16 11.09 7.38 14.61
CA ALA A 16 11.77 6.14 14.95
C ALA A 16 10.76 5.03 15.28
N ALA A 17 9.72 5.31 16.07
CA ALA A 17 8.68 4.34 16.41
C ALA A 17 7.93 3.84 15.16
N VAL A 18 7.58 4.73 14.23
CA VAL A 18 6.94 4.35 12.95
C VAL A 18 7.88 3.51 12.09
N ALA A 19 9.16 3.90 11.99
CA ALA A 19 10.16 3.15 11.26
C ALA A 19 10.34 1.73 11.84
N PHE A 20 10.43 1.59 13.16
CA PHE A 20 10.49 0.30 13.84
C PHE A 20 9.24 -0.54 13.63
N ALA A 21 8.05 0.06 13.65
CA ALA A 21 6.80 -0.64 13.33
C ALA A 21 6.80 -1.14 11.87
N SER A 22 7.35 -0.35 10.94
CA SER A 22 7.42 -0.71 9.52
C SER A 22 8.44 -1.80 9.16
N ILE A 23 9.34 -2.15 10.09
CA ILE A 23 10.27 -3.29 9.92
C ILE A 23 9.52 -4.61 9.99
N TRP A 24 8.38 -4.66 10.68
CA TRP A 24 7.60 -5.89 10.72
C TRP A 24 6.80 -6.06 9.42
N PRO A 25 6.73 -7.27 8.84
CA PRO A 25 5.90 -7.51 7.67
C PRO A 25 4.46 -7.10 7.99
N GLN A 26 3.94 -6.14 7.22
CA GLN A 26 2.63 -5.49 7.41
C GLN A 26 1.43 -6.41 7.10
N GLY A 27 1.53 -7.70 7.43
CA GLY A 27 0.44 -8.66 7.27
C GLY A 27 0.19 -9.16 5.84
N LEU A 28 1.13 -8.92 4.91
CA LEU A 28 1.04 -9.42 3.52
C LEU A 28 1.58 -10.86 3.33
N GLY A 29 1.64 -11.65 4.42
CA GLY A 29 1.97 -13.07 4.35
C GLY A 29 3.45 -13.41 4.28
N ASP A 30 4.35 -12.47 4.63
CA ASP A 30 5.75 -12.83 4.85
C ASP A 30 6.02 -13.27 6.29
N ARG A 31 6.85 -14.32 6.38
CA ARG A 31 7.06 -15.16 7.56
C ARG A 31 7.53 -14.34 8.76
N SER A 32 6.86 -14.48 9.91
CA SER A 32 7.43 -14.08 11.20
C SER A 32 8.75 -14.84 11.43
N PRO A 33 9.84 -14.18 11.88
CA PRO A 33 11.10 -14.88 12.15
C PRO A 33 10.90 -16.04 13.14
N ALA A 34 11.67 -17.13 12.97
CA ALA A 34 11.62 -18.25 13.91
C ALA A 34 11.95 -17.77 15.34
N PRO A 35 11.28 -18.30 16.39
CA PRO A 35 10.38 -19.46 16.40
C PRO A 35 8.88 -19.15 16.16
N PHE A 36 8.50 -17.89 15.90
CA PHE A 36 7.11 -17.44 15.95
C PHE A 36 6.33 -17.56 14.61
N GLY A 37 6.90 -18.18 13.58
CA GLY A 37 6.31 -18.22 12.22
C GLY A 37 5.82 -19.59 11.77
N SER A 38 4.51 -19.73 11.53
CA SER A 38 3.88 -20.85 10.80
C SER A 38 3.83 -20.58 9.29
N THR A 39 3.66 -21.62 8.46
CA THR A 39 3.49 -21.47 7.01
C THR A 39 2.21 -20.69 6.69
N PRO A 40 2.30 -19.51 6.03
CA PRO A 40 1.13 -18.72 5.72
C PRO A 40 0.30 -19.39 4.61
N LEU A 41 -1.02 -19.52 4.83
CA LEU A 41 -1.99 -20.07 3.87
C LEU A 41 -1.96 -19.36 2.50
N GLN A 42 -1.55 -18.09 2.49
CA GLN A 42 -1.40 -17.26 1.29
C GLN A 42 -0.25 -17.70 0.37
N ARG A 43 0.67 -18.55 0.82
CA ARG A 43 1.71 -19.17 -0.04
C ARG A 43 1.27 -20.47 -0.72
N THR A 44 0.03 -20.93 -0.52
CA THR A 44 -0.47 -22.04 -1.32
C THR A 44 -0.54 -21.59 -2.79
N PRO A 45 -0.14 -22.45 -3.74
CA PRO A 45 -0.17 -22.10 -5.17
C PRO A 45 -1.59 -21.71 -5.64
N ALA A 46 -2.62 -22.32 -5.03
CA ALA A 46 -4.02 -21.97 -5.26
C ALA A 46 -4.36 -20.53 -4.84
N MET A 47 -3.92 -20.09 -3.66
CA MET A 47 -4.20 -18.75 -3.16
C MET A 47 -3.40 -17.67 -3.91
N GLN A 48 -2.16 -17.96 -4.29
CA GLN A 48 -1.37 -17.07 -5.15
C GLN A 48 -2.02 -16.87 -6.52
N ALA A 49 -2.54 -17.94 -7.13
CA ALA A 49 -3.28 -17.86 -8.38
C ALA A 49 -4.57 -17.04 -8.25
N ALA A 50 -5.30 -17.16 -7.13
CA ALA A 50 -6.48 -16.36 -6.85
C ALA A 50 -6.12 -14.86 -6.69
N MET A 51 -5.07 -14.55 -5.92
CA MET A 51 -4.61 -13.19 -5.69
C MET A 51 -4.12 -12.52 -6.99
N GLN A 52 -3.41 -13.24 -7.85
CA GLN A 52 -3.01 -12.73 -9.16
C GLN A 52 -4.22 -12.42 -10.06
N ARG A 53 -5.25 -13.28 -10.05
CA ARG A 53 -6.49 -13.03 -10.81
C ARG A 53 -7.21 -11.79 -10.31
N GLU A 54 -7.30 -11.62 -8.99
CA GLU A 54 -7.88 -10.42 -8.38
C GLU A 54 -7.08 -9.17 -8.73
N ALA A 55 -5.74 -9.20 -8.61
CA ALA A 55 -4.86 -8.09 -8.96
C ALA A 55 -5.03 -7.66 -10.43
N LEU A 56 -5.08 -8.63 -11.35
CA LEU A 56 -5.32 -8.37 -12.78
C LEU A 56 -6.71 -7.76 -13.01
N SER A 57 -7.74 -8.22 -12.30
CA SER A 57 -9.09 -7.65 -12.41
C SER A 57 -9.13 -6.19 -11.92
N GLN A 58 -8.44 -5.88 -10.84
CA GLN A 58 -8.36 -4.52 -10.29
C GLN A 58 -7.56 -3.59 -11.21
N GLN A 59 -6.46 -4.08 -11.80
CA GLN A 59 -5.69 -3.32 -12.78
C GLN A 59 -6.53 -2.95 -14.01
N ARG A 60 -7.35 -3.88 -14.51
CA ARG A 60 -8.27 -3.62 -15.63
C ARG A 60 -9.32 -2.57 -15.25
N ARG A 61 -9.94 -2.69 -14.06
CA ARG A 61 -10.91 -1.70 -13.56
C ARG A 61 -10.28 -0.31 -13.42
N GLY A 62 -9.08 -0.23 -12.85
CA GLY A 62 -8.34 1.02 -12.73
C GLY A 62 -7.98 1.64 -14.08
N ALA A 63 -7.58 0.82 -15.07
CA ALA A 63 -7.31 1.30 -16.43
C ALA A 63 -8.58 1.83 -17.11
N GLN A 64 -9.71 1.14 -16.95
CA GLN A 64 -11.01 1.58 -17.47
C GLN A 64 -11.48 2.89 -16.85
N GLN A 65 -11.31 3.06 -15.53
CA GLN A 65 -11.64 4.31 -14.84
C GLN A 65 -10.78 5.47 -15.34
N LYS A 66 -9.47 5.25 -15.51
CA LYS A 66 -8.56 6.27 -16.06
C LYS A 66 -8.92 6.65 -17.50
N ALA A 67 -9.30 5.67 -18.33
CA ALA A 67 -9.77 5.92 -19.69
C ALA A 67 -11.07 6.74 -19.68
N ALA A 68 -12.06 6.36 -18.88
CA ALA A 68 -13.32 7.09 -18.77
C ALA A 68 -13.13 8.54 -18.30
N ILE A 69 -12.23 8.78 -17.33
CA ILE A 69 -11.90 10.14 -16.88
C ILE A 69 -11.23 10.95 -18.01
N ARG A 70 -10.32 10.33 -18.77
CA ARG A 70 -9.66 10.98 -19.90
C ARG A 70 -10.66 11.36 -21.00
N ASP A 71 -11.63 10.48 -21.29
CA ASP A 71 -12.67 10.74 -22.28
C ASP A 71 -13.64 11.84 -21.83
N MET A 72 -13.97 11.90 -20.53
CA MET A 72 -14.75 13.02 -19.98
C MET A 72 -14.00 14.35 -20.06
N GLN A 73 -12.69 14.34 -19.82
CA GLN A 73 -11.85 15.53 -19.94
C GLN A 73 -11.77 16.02 -21.39
N SER A 74 -11.57 15.14 -22.37
CA SER A 74 -11.53 15.53 -23.78
C SER A 74 -12.87 16.10 -24.26
N GLN A 75 -14.00 15.50 -23.83
CA GLN A 75 -15.33 16.00 -24.16
C GLN A 75 -15.63 17.36 -23.51
N ALA A 76 -15.16 17.60 -22.29
CA ALA A 76 -15.32 18.87 -21.57
C ALA A 76 -14.42 20.00 -22.11
N LEU A 77 -13.33 19.67 -22.79
CA LEU A 77 -12.45 20.63 -23.47
C LEU A 77 -12.93 20.98 -24.89
N ALA A 78 -13.76 20.13 -25.50
CA ALA A 78 -14.32 20.33 -26.84
C ALA A 78 -15.63 21.16 -26.98
N PRO A 79 -16.34 21.67 -25.95
CA PRO A 79 -17.67 22.28 -26.13
C PRO A 79 -17.64 23.77 -26.47
N SER A 80 -16.62 24.26 -27.20
CA SER A 80 -16.52 25.68 -27.60
C SER A 80 -15.96 25.86 -29.01
N GLN A 81 -16.70 25.38 -30.00
CA GLN A 81 -16.60 25.81 -31.41
C GLN A 81 -17.98 26.26 -31.86
#